data_AF-A0A1B7W707-F1
#
_entry.id   AF-A0A1B7W707-F1
#
_cell.length_a   1.000
_cell.length_b   1.000
_cell.length_c   1.000
_cell.angle_alpha   90.00
_cell.angle_beta   90.00
_cell.angle_gamma   90.00
#
_symmetry.space_group_name_H-M   'P 1'
#
loop_
_entity.id
_entity.type
_entity.pdbx_description
1 polymer ?
#
loop_
_entity_poly.entity_id
_entity_poly.type
_entity_poly.pdbx_seq_one_letter_code
_entity_poly.pdbx_strand_id
1 'polypeptide(L)' 'AQDAISQILTDLHICTVDKNILETAVAFNFQDFEDAVQYACAMKSMVNVIVTRDVSGFLGSEILVILPGELNNISRE' A
#
# COMPACT_ATOMS: atom_id res chain seq x y z
N ALA A 1 -0.94 17.95 -15.75
CA ALA A 1 -1.53 17.34 -14.54
C ALA A 1 -2.61 16.32 -14.91
N GLN A 2 -3.63 16.70 -15.70
CA GLN A 2 -4.66 15.76 -16.16
C GLN A 2 -4.08 14.55 -16.91
N ASP A 3 -3.14 14.75 -17.83
CA ASP A 3 -2.53 13.63 -18.58
C ASP A 3 -1.85 12.61 -17.66
N ALA A 4 -1.14 13.09 -16.63
CA ALA A 4 -0.50 12.22 -15.64
C ALA A 4 -1.52 11.45 -14.79
N ILE A 5 -2.64 12.08 -14.42
CA ILE A 5 -3.73 11.42 -13.68
C ILE A 5 -4.37 10.34 -14.55
N SER A 6 -4.69 10.65 -15.81
CA SER A 6 -5.26 9.69 -16.76
C SER A 6 -4.36 8.49 -16.98
N GLN A 7 -3.04 8.73 -17.07
CA GLN A 7 -2.05 7.67 -17.20
C GLN A 7 -2.05 6.75 -15.97
N ILE A 8 -2.00 7.31 -14.76
CA ILE A 8 -2.05 6.54 -13.50
C ILE A 8 -3.32 5.68 -13.42
N LEU A 9 -4.48 6.25 -13.76
CA LEU A 9 -5.75 5.52 -13.74
C LEU A 9 -5.83 4.42 -14.80
N THR A 10 -5.00 4.48 -15.84
CA THR A 10 -4.91 3.47 -16.90
C THR A 10 -3.91 2.36 -16.52
N ASP A 11 -2.76 2.73 -15.95
CA ASP A 11 -1.65 1.82 -15.71
C ASP A 11 -1.77 1.06 -14.39
N LEU A 12 -2.44 1.63 -13.39
CA LEU A 12 -2.50 1.09 -12.03
C LEU A 12 -3.90 0.62 -11.68
N HIS A 13 -3.97 -0.47 -10.90
CA HIS A 13 -5.20 -0.85 -10.23
C HIS A 13 -5.42 0.04 -9.00
N ILE A 14 -6.55 0.73 -8.96
CA ILE A 14 -6.93 1.57 -7.82
C ILE A 14 -7.69 0.74 -6.79
N CYS A 15 -7.08 0.54 -5.62
CA CYS A 15 -7.75 -0.13 -4.50
C CYS A 15 -8.92 0.72 -3.99
N THR A 16 -10.05 0.08 -3.71
CA THR A 16 -11.21 0.77 -3.15
C THR A 16 -11.01 1.03 -1.66
N VAL A 17 -11.31 2.24 -1.21
CA VAL A 17 -11.45 2.57 0.22
C VAL A 17 -12.92 2.64 0.56
N ASP A 18 -13.42 1.66 1.31
CA ASP A 18 -14.80 1.60 1.78
C ASP A 18 -14.87 1.59 3.31
N LYS A 19 -16.09 1.50 3.85
CA LYS A 19 -16.30 1.46 5.30
C LYS A 19 -15.55 0.31 5.98
N ASN A 20 -15.49 -0.88 5.37
CA ASN A 20 -14.83 -2.04 5.97
C ASN A 20 -13.31 -1.84 6.03
N ILE A 21 -12.73 -1.23 4.99
CA ILE A 21 -11.32 -0.83 4.99
C ILE A 21 -11.04 0.14 6.13
N LEU A 22 -11.87 1.17 6.29
CA LEU A 22 -11.69 2.17 7.34
C LEU A 22 -11.85 1.59 8.74
N GLU A 23 -12.84 0.72 8.97
CA GLU A 23 -13.02 0.03 10.25
C GLU A 23 -11.83 -0.90 10.57
N THR A 24 -11.29 -1.57 9.55
CA THR A 24 -10.08 -2.39 9.68
C THR A 24 -8.86 -1.53 10.02
N ALA A 25 -8.70 -0.40 9.33
CA ALA A 25 -7.60 0.53 9.56
C ALA A 25 -7.61 1.12 10.98
N VAL A 26 -8.80 1.46 11.52
CA VAL A 26 -8.96 1.95 12.90
C VAL A 26 -8.56 0.89 13.93
N ALA A 27 -8.73 -0.40 13.61
CA ALA A 27 -8.31 -1.49 14.48
C ALA A 27 -6.79 -1.73 14.47
N PHE A 28 -6.06 -1.20 13.48
CA PHE A 28 -4.61 -1.28 13.43
C PHE A 28 -3.96 -0.22 14.32
N ASN A 29 -2.87 -0.59 15.00
CA ASN A 29 -2.13 0.27 15.92
C ASN A 29 -0.99 1.03 15.22
N PHE A 30 -1.25 1.57 14.04
CA PHE A 30 -0.29 2.37 13.27
C PHE A 30 -0.22 3.78 13.85
N GLN A 31 0.94 4.43 13.71
CA GLN A 31 1.12 5.81 14.16
C GLN A 31 0.37 6.80 13.26
N ASP A 32 0.39 6.56 11.95
CA ASP A 32 -0.37 7.34 10.97
C ASP A 32 -1.57 6.54 10.46
N PHE A 33 -2.72 7.20 10.38
CA PHE A 33 -3.94 6.59 9.86
C PHE A 33 -3.86 6.39 8.34
N GLU A 34 -3.12 7.23 7.61
CA GLU A 34 -2.92 7.02 6.16
C GLU A 34 -2.24 5.67 5.90
N ASP A 35 -1.16 5.37 6.63
CA ASP A 35 -0.44 4.09 6.52
C ASP A 35 -1.35 2.91 6.90
N ALA A 36 -2.18 3.07 7.93
CA ALA A 36 -3.17 2.06 8.32
C ALA A 36 -4.17 1.74 7.20
N VAL A 37 -4.68 2.77 6.51
CA VAL A 37 -5.62 2.62 5.39
C VAL A 37 -4.92 1.97 4.20
N GLN A 38 -3.71 2.40 3.87
CA GLN A 38 -2.92 1.80 2.79
C GLN A 38 -2.63 0.32 3.07
N TYR A 39 -2.27 -0.03 4.32
CA TYR A 39 -2.05 -1.41 4.76
C TYR A 39 -3.35 -2.25 4.70
N ALA A 40 -4.48 -1.70 5.16
CA ALA A 40 -5.79 -2.37 5.05
C ALA A 40 -6.16 -2.66 3.59
N CYS A 41 -5.94 -1.70 2.68
CA CYS A 41 -6.12 -1.90 1.24
C CYS A 41 -5.19 -2.99 0.70
N ALA A 42 -3.91 -2.94 1.06
CA ALA A 42 -2.91 -3.93 0.65
C ALA A 42 -3.30 -5.36 1.05
N MET A 43 -3.76 -5.54 2.30
CA MET A 43 -4.26 -6.81 2.82
C MET A 43 -5.50 -7.28 2.06
N LYS A 44 -6.48 -6.39 1.83
CA LYS A 44 -7.72 -6.73 1.12
C LYS A 44 -7.48 -7.11 -0.34
N SER A 45 -6.55 -6.42 -0.99
CA SER A 45 -6.14 -6.66 -2.38
C SER A 45 -5.13 -7.79 -2.52
N MET A 46 -4.71 -8.43 -1.41
CA MET A 46 -3.75 -9.55 -1.37
C MET A 46 -2.44 -9.22 -2.10
N VAL A 47 -1.94 -7.99 -1.95
CA VAL A 47 -0.67 -7.61 -2.58
C VAL A 47 0.49 -8.32 -1.88
N ASN A 48 1.50 -8.71 -2.65
CA ASN A 48 2.66 -9.42 -2.08
C ASN A 48 3.64 -8.49 -1.36
N VAL A 49 3.70 -7.24 -1.81
CA VAL A 49 4.73 -6.28 -1.39
C VAL A 49 4.16 -4.87 -1.33
N ILE A 50 4.55 -4.11 -0.30
CA ILE A 50 4.38 -2.66 -0.22
C ILE A 50 5.72 -2.00 -0.52
N VAL A 51 5.72 -1.07 -1.48
CA VAL A 51 6.93 -0.32 -1.86
C VAL A 51 6.79 1.11 -1.37
N THR A 52 7.65 1.53 -0.45
CA THR A 52 7.60 2.86 0.17
C THR A 52 9.00 3.39 0.47
N ARG A 53 9.15 4.72 0.51
CA ARG A 53 10.39 5.36 1.00
C ARG A 53 10.45 5.44 2.52
N ASP A 54 9.33 5.19 3.19
CA ASP A 54 9.22 5.19 4.65
C ASP A 54 8.79 3.81 5.14
N VAL A 55 9.75 2.89 5.27
CA VAL A 55 9.51 1.55 5.79
C VAL A 55 9.08 1.59 7.26
N SER A 56 9.47 2.65 8.00
CA SER A 56 9.16 2.76 9.43
C SER A 56 7.68 3.07 9.71
N GLY A 57 6.95 3.62 8.73
CA GLY A 57 5.50 3.79 8.80
C GLY A 57 4.71 2.47 8.85
N PHE A 58 5.33 1.36 8.45
CA PHE A 58 4.69 0.05 8.34
C PHE A 58 5.24 -1.00 9.32
N LEU A 59 5.78 -0.56 10.47
CA LEU A 59 6.24 -1.49 11.50
C LEU A 59 5.11 -2.40 11.98
N GLY A 60 5.32 -3.72 11.93
CA GLY A 60 4.30 -4.71 12.28
C GLY A 60 3.43 -5.16 11.10
N SER A 61 3.69 -4.67 9.88
CA SER A 61 3.09 -5.21 8.65
C SER A 61 3.45 -6.69 8.47
N GLU A 62 2.45 -7.52 8.15
CA GLU A 62 2.66 -8.91 7.71
C GLU A 62 3.01 -9.00 6.22
N ILE A 63 2.73 -7.92 5.46
CA ILE A 63 3.12 -7.78 4.06
C ILE A 63 4.57 -7.31 4.00
N LEU A 64 5.36 -7.87 3.09
CA LEU A 64 6.74 -7.45 2.88
C LEU A 64 6.79 -5.97 2.47
N VAL A 65 7.57 -5.16 3.20
CA VAL A 65 7.74 -3.73 2.93
C VAL A 65 9.18 -3.46 2.51
N ILE A 66 9.37 -2.81 1.37
CA ILE A 66 10.71 -2.54 0.81
C ILE A 66 10.85 -1.12 0.27
N LEU A 67 12.09 -0.69 0.07
CA LEU A 67 12.42 0.54 -0.62
C LEU A 67 12.21 0.39 -2.14
N PRO A 68 11.91 1.48 -2.88
CA PRO A 68 11.75 1.42 -4.34
C PRO A 68 12.96 0.83 -5.08
N GLY A 69 14.17 1.07 -4.59
CA GLY A 69 15.40 0.54 -5.18
C GLY A 69 15.53 -0.99 -5.10
N GLU A 70 14.76 -1.64 -4.23
CA GLU A 70 14.83 -3.08 -3.98
C GLU A 70 13.81 -3.88 -4.82
N LEU A 71 12.87 -3.22 -5.48
CA LEU A 71 11.78 -3.86 -6.22
C LEU A 71 12.28 -4.79 -7.34
N ASN A 72 13.39 -4.43 -7.99
CA ASN A 72 14.01 -5.23 -9.06
C ASN A 72 14.54 -6.59 -8.57
N ASN A 73 14.73 -6.76 -7.26
CA ASN A 73 15.23 -8.00 -6.68
C ASN A 73 14.09 -9.02 -6.43
N ILE A 74 12.85 -8.55 -6.33
CA ILE A 74 11.66 -9.39 -6.05
C ILE A 74 11.03 -9.91 -7.34
N SER A 75 11.09 -9.14 -8.43
CA SER A 75 10.44 -9.44 -9.71
C SER A 75 11.19 -10.46 -10.59
N ARG A 76 12.18 -11.17 -10.04
CA ARG A 76 13.04 -12.12 -10.75
C ARG A 76 12.84 -13.59 -10.36
N GLU A 77 11.85 -13.88 -9.51
CA GLU A 77 11.34 -15.24 -9.27
C GLU A 77 10.03 -15.45 -10.05
#